data_AF-A0A443SWH2-F1
#
_entry.id   AF-A0A443SWH2-F1
#
_cell.length_a   1.000
_cell.length_b   1.000
_cell.length_c   1.000
_cell.angle_alpha   90.00
_cell.angle_beta   90.00
_cell.angle_gamma   90.00
#
_symmetry.space_group_name_H-M   'P 1'
#
loop_
_entity.id
_entity.type
_entity.pdbx_description
1 polymer ?
#
loop_
_entity_poly.entity_id
_entity_poly.type
_entity_poly.pdbx_seq_one_letter_code
_entity_poly.pdbx_strand_id
1 'polypeptide(L)'
;MYGRTERSEKTERAERTVRRASSNLSVNGVLEVNNSSAQNTDCSLTTDDEDSDNKTTISYKERRREAHTFAEQKRRDAIKRGYEELQHLVPTCAQQDSLSSYKLSKATVLQKSIDYIQFLQQQKKKQEEELQVLRKEVVALQIMKSNYEQMVKLHQQTQPGLNCNQVSDEVKLSVFQALCDSLFISFDSSFDVTNFQELSSRVFAWLEEHCNSRNMKDHAIAILSQLKR
;
A
#
# COMPACT_ATOMS: atom_id res chain seq x y z
N MET A 1 50.81 27.39 7.95
CA MET A 1 49.47 27.39 8.56
C MET A 1 48.43 27.92 7.56
N TYR A 2 48.13 27.17 6.50
CA TYR A 2 46.95 27.40 5.64
C TYR A 2 46.59 26.05 5.01
N GLY A 3 45.44 25.47 5.37
CA GLY A 3 45.04 24.16 4.83
C GLY A 3 43.99 23.41 5.65
N ARG A 4 42.97 24.07 6.23
CA ARG A 4 41.91 23.38 6.97
C ARG A 4 40.47 23.84 6.72
N THR A 5 40.22 24.72 5.76
CA THR A 5 38.88 25.30 5.54
C THR A 5 38.17 24.83 4.26
N GLU A 6 38.84 24.16 3.32
CA GLU A 6 38.20 23.77 2.05
C GLU A 6 37.50 22.39 2.06
N ARG A 7 37.64 21.61 3.14
CA ARG A 7 37.05 20.25 3.21
C ARG A 7 35.59 20.23 3.67
N SER A 8 35.07 21.33 4.22
CA SER A 8 33.72 21.37 4.80
C SER A 8 32.62 21.75 3.78
N GLU A 9 32.96 22.50 2.72
CA GLU A 9 31.97 22.97 1.74
C GLU A 9 31.61 21.94 0.66
N LYS A 10 32.49 20.94 0.41
CA LYS A 10 32.21 19.88 -0.57
C LYS A 10 31.16 18.86 -0.08
N THR A 11 30.97 18.72 1.23
CA THR A 11 30.00 17.79 1.83
C THR A 11 28.57 18.35 1.84
N GLU A 12 28.38 19.66 2.00
CA GLU A 12 27.03 20.26 2.04
C GLU A 12 26.35 20.35 0.66
N ARG A 13 27.15 20.44 -0.41
CA ARG A 13 26.64 20.48 -1.80
C ARG A 13 26.12 19.13 -2.30
N ALA A 14 26.59 18.02 -1.71
CA ALA A 14 26.13 16.67 -2.04
C ALA A 14 24.72 16.39 -1.47
N GLU A 15 24.41 16.87 -0.25
CA GLU A 15 23.14 16.59 0.42
C GLU A 15 21.95 17.38 -0.17
N ARG A 16 22.17 18.59 -0.70
CA ARG A 16 21.11 19.37 -1.37
C ARG A 16 20.70 18.78 -2.72
N THR A 17 21.59 18.03 -3.37
CA THR A 17 21.33 17.47 -4.71
C THR A 17 20.46 16.20 -4.63
N VAL A 18 20.58 15.41 -3.55
CA VAL A 18 19.77 14.19 -3.35
C VAL A 18 18.29 14.52 -3.09
N ARG A 19 17.98 15.63 -2.40
CA ARG A 19 16.58 16.04 -2.14
C ARG A 19 15.81 16.42 -3.41
N ARG A 20 16.50 16.78 -4.50
CA ARG A 20 15.89 17.20 -5.77
C ARG A 20 15.66 16.03 -6.75
N ALA A 21 16.24 14.86 -6.50
CA ALA A 21 16.10 13.70 -7.37
C ALA A 21 14.88 12.81 -7.05
N SER A 22 14.32 12.89 -5.83
CA SER A 22 13.17 12.05 -5.43
C SER A 22 11.80 12.58 -5.89
N SER A 23 11.74 13.74 -6.55
CA SER A 23 10.47 14.37 -6.95
C SER A 23 9.99 14.02 -8.37
N ASN A 24 10.70 13.16 -9.11
CA ASN A 24 10.34 12.80 -10.48
C ASN A 24 10.01 11.30 -10.60
N LEU A 25 8.93 10.86 -9.97
CA LEU A 25 8.15 9.71 -10.48
C LEU A 25 6.74 10.20 -10.77
N SER A 26 6.49 10.41 -12.06
CA SER A 26 5.19 10.70 -12.64
C SER A 26 4.34 9.44 -12.61
N VAL A 27 3.19 9.49 -11.94
CA VAL A 27 2.07 8.58 -12.19
C VAL A 27 0.88 9.43 -12.60
N ASN A 28 0.46 9.21 -13.83
CA ASN A 28 -0.66 9.87 -14.49
C ASN A 28 -1.97 9.65 -13.71
N GLY A 29 -2.63 10.76 -13.37
CA GLY A 29 -4.02 10.83 -12.94
C GLY A 29 -4.59 12.14 -13.46
N VAL A 30 -5.04 12.13 -14.72
CA VAL A 30 -5.72 13.25 -15.35
C VAL A 30 -7.08 13.41 -14.68
N LEU A 31 -7.23 14.45 -13.85
CA LEU A 31 -8.53 15.05 -13.55
C LEU A 31 -8.54 16.40 -14.25
N GLU A 32 -9.15 16.42 -15.43
CA GLU A 32 -9.48 17.63 -16.16
C GLU A 32 -10.41 18.49 -15.30
N VAL A 33 -9.89 19.63 -14.84
CA VAL A 33 -10.74 20.69 -14.29
C VAL A 33 -11.38 21.40 -15.49
N ASN A 34 -12.62 21.01 -15.78
CA ASN A 34 -13.48 21.67 -16.77
C ASN A 34 -13.72 23.13 -16.35
N ASN A 35 -12.96 24.04 -16.96
CA ASN A 35 -13.21 25.46 -16.92
C ASN A 35 -14.40 25.77 -17.85
N SER A 36 -15.62 25.77 -17.29
CA SER A 36 -16.83 26.06 -18.04
C SER A 36 -17.17 27.55 -17.98
N SER A 37 -17.07 28.18 -19.16
CA SER A 37 -17.81 29.34 -19.66
C SER A 37 -17.89 30.58 -18.76
N ALA A 38 -16.97 31.51 -19.01
CA ALA A 38 -17.23 32.93 -18.88
C ALA A 38 -18.31 33.34 -19.91
N GLN A 39 -19.57 33.41 -19.47
CA GLN A 39 -20.58 34.17 -20.20
C GLN A 39 -20.29 35.65 -19.97
N ASN A 40 -19.61 36.26 -20.94
CA ASN A 40 -19.54 37.71 -21.08
C ASN A 40 -20.95 38.20 -21.42
N THR A 41 -21.67 38.75 -20.46
CA THR A 41 -22.78 39.66 -20.75
C THR A 41 -22.16 41.01 -21.10
N ASP A 42 -22.00 41.23 -22.41
CA ASP A 42 -21.68 42.52 -23.00
C ASP A 42 -22.79 43.52 -22.66
N CYS A 43 -22.49 44.47 -21.78
CA CYS A 43 -23.38 45.58 -21.48
C CYS A 43 -22.94 46.78 -22.33
N SER A 44 -23.24 46.73 -23.63
CA SER A 44 -23.18 47.90 -24.49
C SER A 44 -24.33 48.84 -24.12
N LEU A 45 -24.00 49.99 -23.53
CA LEU A 45 -24.93 51.10 -23.34
C LEU A 45 -24.39 52.29 -24.10
N THR A 46 -25.08 52.60 -25.20
CA THR A 46 -24.99 53.84 -25.97
C THR A 46 -25.18 55.04 -25.05
N THR A 47 -24.21 55.94 -25.06
CA THR A 47 -24.29 57.25 -24.41
C THR A 47 -24.95 58.23 -25.38
N ASP A 48 -26.20 58.59 -25.11
CA ASP A 48 -26.77 59.86 -25.59
C ASP A 48 -26.90 60.77 -24.37
N ASP A 49 -26.11 61.85 -24.40
CA ASP A 49 -26.06 62.96 -23.44
C ASP A 49 -27.25 63.89 -23.68
N GLU A 50 -28.00 64.24 -22.62
CA GLU A 50 -28.69 65.55 -22.49
C GLU A 50 -29.02 65.81 -20.98
N ASP A 51 -28.39 66.85 -20.43
CA ASP A 51 -28.77 67.70 -19.29
C ASP A 51 -29.20 67.07 -17.94
N SER A 52 -28.24 66.82 -17.01
CA SER A 52 -28.41 66.94 -15.54
C SER A 52 -27.11 66.57 -14.78
N ASP A 53 -26.20 67.53 -14.57
CA ASP A 53 -24.86 67.31 -13.97
C ASP A 53 -24.85 66.75 -12.54
N ASN A 54 -25.96 66.82 -11.81
CA ASN A 54 -26.05 66.26 -10.46
C ASN A 54 -26.67 64.85 -10.42
N LYS A 55 -27.38 64.42 -11.48
CA LYS A 55 -28.08 63.12 -11.54
C LYS A 55 -27.21 62.02 -12.15
N THR A 56 -26.34 62.36 -13.10
CA THR A 56 -25.40 61.43 -13.76
C THR A 56 -24.29 60.95 -12.80
N THR A 57 -23.77 61.82 -11.95
CA THR A 57 -22.75 61.47 -10.95
C THR A 57 -23.31 60.59 -9.82
N ILE A 58 -24.58 60.79 -9.44
CA ILE A 58 -25.32 59.91 -8.50
C ILE A 58 -25.50 58.52 -9.14
N SER A 59 -25.94 58.45 -10.40
CA SER A 59 -26.13 57.20 -11.15
C SER A 59 -24.82 56.40 -11.36
N TYR A 60 -23.71 57.07 -11.64
CA TYR A 60 -22.40 56.42 -11.73
C TYR A 60 -21.93 55.86 -10.38
N LYS A 61 -22.14 56.62 -9.29
CA LYS A 61 -21.87 56.13 -7.92
C LYS A 61 -22.76 54.93 -7.57
N GLU A 62 -24.02 54.93 -8.01
CA GLU A 62 -24.97 53.81 -7.88
C GLU A 62 -24.45 52.55 -8.59
N ARG A 63 -24.13 52.66 -9.89
CA ARG A 63 -23.61 51.55 -10.70
C ARG A 63 -22.34 50.95 -10.09
N ARG A 64 -21.45 51.80 -9.56
CA ARG A 64 -20.23 51.35 -8.88
C ARG A 64 -20.53 50.61 -7.57
N ARG A 65 -21.53 51.05 -6.80
CA ARG A 65 -21.99 50.35 -5.59
C ARG A 65 -22.62 49.00 -5.92
N GLU A 66 -23.41 48.92 -6.98
CA GLU A 66 -24.03 47.67 -7.44
C GLU A 66 -22.97 46.67 -7.90
N ALA A 67 -22.01 47.09 -8.73
CA ALA A 67 -20.92 46.25 -9.18
C ALA A 67 -20.08 45.72 -7.99
N HIS A 68 -19.81 46.59 -7.00
CA HIS A 68 -19.10 46.18 -5.78
C HIS A 68 -19.91 45.16 -4.96
N THR A 69 -21.22 45.38 -4.79
CA THR A 69 -22.11 44.44 -4.10
C THR A 69 -22.17 43.09 -4.82
N PHE A 70 -22.26 43.09 -6.15
CA PHE A 70 -22.27 41.88 -6.95
C PHE A 70 -20.95 41.10 -6.83
N ALA A 71 -19.82 41.79 -6.91
CA ALA A 71 -18.51 41.16 -6.74
C ALA A 71 -18.35 40.54 -5.33
N GLU A 72 -18.81 41.23 -4.30
CA GLU A 72 -18.81 40.74 -2.92
C GLU A 72 -19.73 39.52 -2.75
N GLN A 73 -20.92 39.54 -3.35
CA GLN A 73 -21.85 38.41 -3.35
C GLN A 73 -21.22 37.17 -4.01
N LYS A 74 -20.63 37.35 -5.19
CA LYS A 74 -19.90 36.27 -5.89
C LYS A 74 -18.78 35.68 -5.04
N ARG A 75 -18.02 36.52 -4.31
CA ARG A 75 -17.00 36.05 -3.36
C ARG A 75 -17.62 35.24 -2.22
N ARG A 76 -18.73 35.70 -1.64
CA ARG A 76 -19.43 35.00 -0.55
C ARG A 76 -19.99 33.66 -1.01
N ASP A 77 -20.54 33.60 -2.21
CA ASP A 77 -21.08 32.35 -2.77
C ASP A 77 -19.98 31.33 -3.05
N ALA A 78 -18.81 31.78 -3.51
CA ALA A 78 -17.64 30.92 -3.67
C ALA A 78 -17.16 30.35 -2.33
N ILE A 79 -17.08 31.18 -1.28
CA ILE A 79 -16.74 30.72 0.07
C ILE A 79 -17.79 29.73 0.59
N LYS A 80 -19.08 30.01 0.39
CA LYS A 80 -20.17 29.13 0.82
C LYS A 80 -20.06 27.75 0.18
N ARG A 81 -19.82 27.68 -1.14
CA ARG A 81 -19.57 26.40 -1.84
C ARG A 81 -18.35 25.67 -1.30
N GLY A 82 -17.26 26.39 -0.99
CA GLY A 82 -16.07 25.80 -0.38
C GLY A 82 -16.35 25.14 0.99
N TYR A 83 -17.25 25.72 1.80
CA TYR A 83 -17.68 25.09 3.05
C TYR A 83 -18.53 23.84 2.82
N GLU A 84 -19.43 23.86 1.83
CA GLU A 84 -20.27 22.70 1.46
C GLU A 84 -19.38 21.53 0.99
N GLU A 85 -18.38 21.79 0.15
CA GLU A 85 -17.41 20.78 -0.28
C GLU A 85 -16.57 20.25 0.89
N LEU A 86 -16.10 21.15 1.77
CA LEU A 86 -15.30 20.78 2.95
C LEU A 86 -16.08 19.87 3.91
N GLN A 87 -17.39 20.10 4.09
CA GLN A 87 -18.25 19.23 4.89
C GLN A 87 -18.33 17.82 4.33
N HIS A 88 -18.32 17.65 3.01
CA HIS A 88 -18.32 16.34 2.37
C HIS A 88 -16.98 15.60 2.49
N LEU A 89 -15.86 16.32 2.43
CA LEU A 89 -14.51 15.73 2.52
C LEU A 89 -14.15 15.28 3.94
N VAL A 90 -14.71 15.93 4.96
CA VAL A 90 -14.43 15.64 6.37
C VAL A 90 -15.47 14.65 6.91
N PRO A 91 -15.11 13.39 7.20
CA PRO A 91 -16.08 12.35 7.56
C PRO A 91 -16.95 12.71 8.77
N THR A 92 -16.36 13.38 9.76
CA THR A 92 -17.04 13.80 10.98
C THR A 92 -17.99 14.99 10.79
N CYS A 93 -17.88 15.70 9.66
CA CYS A 93 -18.85 16.70 9.22
C CYS A 93 -19.99 16.02 8.44
N ALA A 94 -19.64 15.22 7.43
CA ALA A 94 -20.59 14.53 6.55
C ALA A 94 -21.58 13.62 7.31
N GLN A 95 -21.11 12.90 8.34
CA GLN A 95 -21.98 12.06 9.17
C GLN A 95 -22.95 12.86 10.04
N GLN A 96 -22.58 14.07 10.46
CA GLN A 96 -23.41 14.86 11.36
C GLN A 96 -24.50 15.62 10.61
N ASP A 97 -24.26 16.00 9.34
CA ASP A 97 -25.30 16.57 8.47
C ASP A 97 -26.38 15.53 8.08
N SER A 98 -26.07 14.22 8.05
CA SER A 98 -27.07 13.18 7.79
C SER A 98 -27.87 12.77 9.03
N LEU A 99 -27.28 12.88 10.22
CA LEU A 99 -27.89 12.50 11.50
C LEU A 99 -28.63 13.65 12.20
N SER A 100 -28.25 14.89 11.94
CA SER A 100 -28.87 16.07 12.56
C SER A 100 -29.33 17.04 11.48
N SER A 101 -30.62 17.40 11.51
CA SER A 101 -31.19 18.44 10.62
C SER A 101 -30.64 19.85 10.90
N TYR A 102 -29.57 19.97 11.70
CA TYR A 102 -28.98 21.22 12.15
C TYR A 102 -27.66 21.47 11.42
N LYS A 103 -27.61 22.54 10.64
CA LYS A 103 -26.41 22.91 9.86
C LYS A 103 -25.23 23.16 10.79
N LEU A 104 -24.12 22.46 10.55
CA LEU A 104 -22.87 22.67 11.26
C LEU A 104 -22.39 24.13 11.18
N SER A 105 -21.89 24.67 12.30
CA SER A 105 -21.33 26.02 12.32
C SER A 105 -20.03 26.07 11.52
N LYS A 106 -19.73 27.21 10.88
CA LYS A 106 -18.47 27.41 10.13
C LYS A 106 -17.24 27.14 10.99
N ALA A 107 -17.25 27.60 12.25
CA ALA A 107 -16.15 27.36 13.19
C ALA A 107 -15.95 25.85 13.46
N THR A 108 -17.05 25.11 13.63
CA THR A 108 -17.01 23.66 13.83
C THR A 108 -16.46 22.93 12.60
N VAL A 109 -16.89 23.31 11.40
CA VAL A 109 -16.38 22.71 10.15
C VAL A 109 -14.87 22.92 10.04
N LEU A 110 -14.38 24.15 10.29
CA LEU A 110 -12.96 24.44 10.26
C LEU A 110 -12.18 23.62 11.29
N GLN A 111 -12.67 23.53 12.54
CA GLN A 111 -11.99 22.75 13.58
C GLN A 111 -11.91 21.27 13.22
N LYS A 112 -13.04 20.66 12.83
CA LYS A 112 -13.08 19.25 12.41
C LYS A 112 -12.17 18.98 11.20
N SER A 113 -12.04 19.96 10.30
CA SER A 113 -11.13 19.87 9.15
C SER A 113 -9.67 19.87 9.58
N ILE A 114 -9.28 20.72 10.54
CA ILE A 114 -7.92 20.75 11.10
C ILE A 114 -7.59 19.41 11.75
N ASP A 115 -8.49 18.90 12.59
CA ASP A 115 -8.32 17.62 13.27
C ASP A 115 -8.17 16.48 12.26
N TYR A 116 -8.96 16.50 11.18
CA TYR A 116 -8.88 15.48 10.12
C TYR A 116 -7.58 15.57 9.31
N ILE A 117 -7.08 16.77 9.00
CA ILE A 117 -5.78 16.95 8.34
C ILE A 117 -4.66 16.39 9.23
N GLN A 118 -4.68 16.70 10.54
CA GLN A 118 -3.69 16.18 11.48
C GLN A 118 -3.74 14.65 11.57
N PHE A 119 -4.95 14.08 11.61
CA PHE A 119 -5.16 12.64 11.57
C PHE A 119 -4.56 12.01 10.29
N LEU A 120 -4.86 12.59 9.12
CA LEU A 120 -4.32 12.10 7.84
C LEU A 120 -2.79 12.21 7.77
N GLN A 121 -2.21 13.29 8.30
CA GLN A 121 -0.75 13.45 8.40
C GLN A 121 -0.12 12.36 9.28
N GLN A 122 -0.73 12.07 10.43
CA GLN A 122 -0.26 11.01 11.31
C GLN A 122 -0.39 9.63 10.66
N GLN A 123 -1.53 9.35 10.01
CA GLN A 123 -1.75 8.09 9.30
C GLN A 123 -0.75 7.90 8.16
N LYS A 124 -0.52 8.95 7.35
CA LYS A 124 0.49 8.96 6.29
C LYS A 124 1.88 8.67 6.85
N LYS A 125 2.28 9.34 7.93
CA LYS A 125 3.58 9.10 8.58
C LYS A 125 3.73 7.64 9.03
N LYS A 126 2.70 7.08 9.67
CA LYS A 126 2.70 5.68 10.10
C LYS A 126 2.87 4.72 8.90
N GLN A 127 2.13 4.95 7.82
CA GLN A 127 2.25 4.13 6.60
C GLN A 127 3.65 4.24 5.97
N GLU A 128 4.23 5.43 5.96
CA GLU A 128 5.59 5.64 5.45
C GLU A 128 6.64 4.89 6.29
N GLU A 129 6.49 4.87 7.62
CA GLU A 129 7.36 4.11 8.53
C GLU A 129 7.23 2.60 8.32
N GLU A 130 6.00 2.07 8.24
CA GLU A 130 5.75 0.65 7.95
C GLU A 130 6.35 0.23 6.60
N LEU A 131 6.17 1.07 5.58
CA LEU A 131 6.72 0.83 4.25
C LEU A 131 8.26 0.81 4.27
N GLN A 132 8.89 1.69 5.04
CA GLN A 132 10.35 1.67 5.22
C GLN A 132 10.83 0.38 5.91
N VAL A 133 10.10 -0.11 6.92
CA VAL A 133 10.42 -1.37 7.59
C VAL A 133 10.34 -2.53 6.60
N LEU A 134 9.24 -2.63 5.85
CA LEU A 134 9.04 -3.70 4.88
C LEU A 134 10.10 -3.69 3.78
N ARG A 135 10.50 -2.50 3.29
CA ARG A 135 11.61 -2.37 2.33
C ARG A 135 12.93 -2.91 2.88
N LYS A 136 13.24 -2.65 4.15
CA LYS A 136 14.45 -3.18 4.80
C LYS A 136 14.39 -4.71 4.90
N GLU A 137 13.23 -5.26 5.24
CA GLU A 137 13.03 -6.71 5.33
C GLU A 137 13.22 -7.40 3.97
N VAL A 138 12.65 -6.84 2.90
CA VAL A 138 12.84 -7.36 1.53
C VAL A 138 14.33 -7.39 1.17
N VAL A 139 15.07 -6.32 1.46
CA VAL A 139 16.52 -6.28 1.20
C VAL A 139 17.26 -7.33 2.03
N ALA A 140 16.93 -7.50 3.32
CA ALA A 140 17.53 -8.51 4.17
C ALA A 140 17.27 -9.94 3.65
N LEU A 141 16.03 -10.23 3.25
CA LEU A 141 15.65 -11.51 2.64
C LEU A 141 16.38 -11.76 1.32
N GLN A 142 16.53 -10.74 0.48
CA GLN A 142 17.27 -10.86 -0.77
C GLN A 142 18.76 -11.17 -0.53
N ILE A 143 19.38 -10.57 0.48
CA ILE A 143 20.75 -10.89 0.90
C ILE A 143 20.84 -12.33 1.39
N MET A 144 19.92 -12.75 2.27
CA MET A 144 19.88 -14.13 2.77
C MET A 144 19.74 -15.16 1.63
N LYS A 145 18.80 -14.92 0.71
CA LYS A 145 18.63 -15.75 -0.49
C LYS A 145 19.92 -15.86 -1.30
N SER A 146 20.57 -14.73 -1.59
CA SER A 146 21.83 -14.71 -2.33
C SER A 146 22.94 -15.51 -1.62
N ASN A 147 23.01 -15.42 -0.29
CA ASN A 147 23.98 -16.18 0.51
C ASN A 147 23.71 -17.69 0.41
N TYR A 148 22.45 -18.13 0.53
CA TYR A 148 22.09 -19.54 0.38
C TYR A 148 22.39 -20.06 -1.03
N GLU A 149 22.05 -19.30 -2.07
CA GLU A 149 22.36 -19.68 -3.45
C GLU A 149 23.87 -19.86 -3.67
N GLN A 150 24.69 -18.98 -3.09
CA GLN A 150 26.15 -19.11 -3.16
C GLN A 150 26.66 -20.34 -2.40
N MET A 151 26.13 -20.63 -1.21
CA MET A 151 26.49 -21.83 -0.45
C MET A 151 26.12 -23.11 -1.18
N VAL A 152 24.96 -23.16 -1.82
CA VAL A 152 24.52 -24.31 -2.64
C VAL A 152 25.45 -24.52 -3.83
N LYS A 153 25.80 -23.44 -4.56
CA LYS A 153 26.75 -23.51 -5.68
C LYS A 153 28.12 -23.99 -5.24
N LEU A 154 28.63 -23.50 -4.11
CA LEU A 154 29.91 -23.94 -3.55
C LEU A 154 29.88 -25.42 -3.14
N HIS A 155 28.80 -25.89 -2.51
CA HIS A 155 28.64 -27.32 -2.18
C HIS A 155 28.59 -28.20 -3.43
N GLN A 156 27.88 -27.77 -4.49
CA GLN A 156 27.86 -28.50 -5.76
C GLN A 156 29.24 -28.55 -6.43
N GLN A 157 30.04 -27.49 -6.29
CA GLN A 157 31.35 -27.37 -6.95
C GLN A 157 32.49 -28.06 -6.16
N THR A 158 32.40 -28.10 -4.83
CA THR A 158 33.40 -28.75 -3.95
C THR A 158 33.20 -30.26 -3.79
N GLN A 159 32.11 -30.83 -4.31
CA GLN A 159 31.93 -32.28 -4.44
C GLN A 159 31.73 -32.72 -5.90
N PRO A 160 32.77 -32.72 -6.76
CA PRO A 160 32.66 -33.15 -8.15
C PRO A 160 32.36 -34.65 -8.36
N GLY A 161 32.28 -35.46 -7.29
CA GLY A 161 32.15 -36.91 -7.36
C GLY A 161 30.87 -37.51 -6.74
N LEU A 162 30.03 -36.72 -6.05
CA LEU A 162 28.77 -37.21 -5.46
C LEU A 162 27.53 -36.85 -6.30
N ASN A 163 27.73 -36.12 -7.40
CA ASN A 163 26.68 -35.64 -8.28
C ASN A 163 26.10 -36.76 -9.19
N CYS A 164 26.75 -37.91 -9.29
CA CYS A 164 26.24 -39.07 -10.04
C CYS A 164 25.10 -39.81 -9.32
N ASN A 165 24.84 -39.50 -8.04
CA ASN A 165 23.79 -40.13 -7.23
C ASN A 165 22.63 -39.17 -6.90
N GLN A 166 22.54 -38.00 -7.54
CA GLN A 166 21.34 -37.17 -7.41
C GLN A 166 20.21 -37.80 -8.22
N VAL A 167 19.48 -38.68 -7.54
CA VAL A 167 18.17 -39.15 -7.94
C VAL A 167 17.30 -37.92 -8.25
N SER A 168 16.68 -37.88 -9.43
CA SER A 168 15.80 -36.78 -9.85
C SER A 168 14.77 -36.49 -8.76
N ASP A 169 14.40 -35.22 -8.57
CA ASP A 169 13.35 -34.86 -7.60
C ASP A 169 12.03 -35.59 -7.89
N GLU A 170 11.78 -35.93 -9.15
CA GLU A 170 10.66 -36.78 -9.57
C GLU A 170 10.74 -38.20 -8.98
N VAL A 171 11.93 -38.79 -8.96
CA VAL A 171 12.13 -40.13 -8.37
C VAL A 171 12.14 -40.04 -6.83
N LYS A 172 12.64 -38.95 -6.24
CA LYS A 172 12.48 -38.71 -4.79
C LYS A 172 11.01 -38.59 -4.41
N LEU A 173 10.22 -37.89 -5.22
CA LEU A 173 8.80 -37.70 -5.00
C LEU A 173 8.03 -39.02 -5.21
N SER A 174 8.39 -39.83 -6.21
CA SER A 174 7.75 -41.13 -6.41
C SER A 174 8.04 -42.11 -5.28
N VAL A 175 9.26 -42.11 -4.74
CA VAL A 175 9.63 -42.92 -3.56
C VAL A 175 8.88 -42.45 -2.33
N PHE A 176 8.77 -41.13 -2.13
CA PHE A 176 7.99 -40.57 -1.03
C PHE A 176 6.51 -40.93 -1.14
N GLN A 177 5.93 -40.80 -2.33
CA GLN A 177 4.54 -41.17 -2.59
C GLN A 177 4.29 -42.66 -2.31
N ALA A 178 5.14 -43.55 -2.85
CA ALA A 178 5.03 -44.98 -2.61
C ALA A 178 5.20 -45.35 -1.12
N LEU A 179 6.02 -44.61 -0.38
CA LEU A 179 6.18 -44.78 1.06
C LEU A 179 4.90 -44.38 1.81
N CYS A 180 4.33 -43.22 1.47
CA CYS A 180 3.07 -42.76 2.05
C CYS A 180 1.91 -43.71 1.74
N ASP A 181 1.81 -44.20 0.50
CA ASP A 181 0.76 -45.14 0.09
C ASP A 181 0.90 -46.48 0.84
N SER A 182 2.13 -46.98 0.99
CA SER A 182 2.41 -48.21 1.75
C SER A 182 2.05 -48.06 3.23
N LEU A 183 2.37 -46.92 3.84
CA LEU A 183 2.01 -46.62 5.23
C LEU A 183 0.49 -46.45 5.39
N PHE A 184 -0.18 -45.85 4.39
CA PHE A 184 -1.62 -45.68 4.44
C PHE A 184 -2.35 -47.02 4.34
N ILE A 185 -1.91 -47.93 3.47
CA ILE A 185 -2.47 -49.29 3.36
C ILE A 185 -2.23 -50.08 4.65
N SER A 186 -1.04 -50.00 5.24
CA SER A 186 -0.78 -50.69 6.51
C SER A 186 -1.60 -50.11 7.66
N PHE A 187 -1.87 -48.80 7.64
CA PHE A 187 -2.80 -48.17 8.58
C PHE A 187 -4.24 -48.68 8.36
N ASP A 188 -4.79 -48.55 7.16
CA ASP A 188 -6.19 -48.90 6.85
C ASP A 188 -6.51 -50.38 7.11
N SER A 189 -5.53 -51.27 6.92
CA SER A 189 -5.65 -52.69 7.25
C SER A 189 -5.53 -53.02 8.75
N SER A 190 -4.88 -52.16 9.55
CA SER A 190 -4.62 -52.39 10.98
C SER A 190 -5.66 -51.77 11.91
N PHE A 191 -6.48 -50.84 11.40
CA PHE A 191 -7.43 -50.06 12.19
C PHE A 191 -8.86 -50.16 11.65
N ASP A 192 -9.81 -50.47 12.53
CA ASP A 192 -11.20 -50.11 12.29
C ASP A 192 -11.44 -48.69 12.84
N VAL A 193 -11.52 -47.71 11.94
CA VAL A 193 -11.72 -46.29 12.26
C VAL A 193 -13.11 -45.97 12.82
N THR A 194 -14.01 -46.95 12.91
CA THR A 194 -15.34 -46.76 13.52
C THR A 194 -15.33 -46.82 15.05
N ASN A 195 -14.24 -47.32 15.67
CA ASN A 195 -14.10 -47.42 17.12
C ASN A 195 -12.89 -46.62 17.65
N PHE A 196 -13.16 -45.46 18.26
CA PHE A 196 -12.13 -44.57 18.80
C PHE A 196 -11.25 -45.21 19.89
N GLN A 197 -11.82 -46.10 20.72
CA GLN A 197 -11.04 -46.75 21.78
C GLN A 197 -10.01 -47.72 21.20
N GLU A 198 -10.40 -48.51 20.19
CA GLU A 198 -9.49 -49.44 19.50
C GLU A 198 -8.41 -48.69 18.70
N LEU A 199 -8.80 -47.61 18.00
CA LEU A 199 -7.86 -46.72 17.33
C LEU A 199 -6.84 -46.13 18.31
N SER A 200 -7.30 -45.51 19.39
CA SER A 200 -6.43 -44.87 20.38
C SER A 200 -5.49 -45.85 21.09
N SER A 201 -5.92 -47.10 21.29
CA SER A 201 -5.10 -48.13 21.92
C SER A 201 -4.02 -48.72 21.00
N ARG A 202 -4.24 -48.75 19.67
CA ARG A 202 -3.34 -49.41 18.71
C ARG A 202 -2.47 -48.46 17.89
N VAL A 203 -2.85 -47.18 17.77
CA VAL A 203 -2.15 -46.21 16.92
C VAL A 203 -0.69 -46.00 17.33
N PHE A 204 -0.41 -45.98 18.63
CA PHE A 204 0.95 -45.83 19.14
C PHE A 204 1.83 -47.04 18.81
N ALA A 205 1.32 -48.26 18.98
CA ALA A 205 2.04 -49.48 18.64
C ALA A 205 2.36 -49.55 17.13
N TRP A 206 1.39 -49.18 16.29
CA TRP A 206 1.60 -49.12 14.84
C TRP A 206 2.62 -48.05 14.44
N LEU A 207 2.59 -46.86 15.05
CA LEU A 207 3.58 -45.80 14.81
C LEU A 207 4.99 -46.24 15.18
N GLU A 208 5.16 -46.91 16.31
CA GLU A 208 6.47 -47.42 16.74
C GLU A 208 6.98 -48.54 15.82
N GLU A 209 6.07 -49.38 15.31
CA GLU A 209 6.39 -50.49 14.43
C GLU A 209 6.63 -50.06 12.97
N HIS A 210 5.98 -49.01 12.46
CA HIS A 210 6.06 -48.66 11.03
C HIS A 210 6.78 -47.33 10.76
N CYS A 211 6.74 -46.37 11.69
CA CYS A 211 7.23 -45.00 11.46
C CYS A 211 8.55 -44.68 12.19
N ASN A 212 9.25 -45.68 12.75
CA ASN A 212 10.56 -45.46 13.35
C ASN A 212 11.65 -45.22 12.28
N SER A 213 12.75 -44.54 12.66
CA SER A 213 13.81 -44.14 11.73
C SER A 213 14.43 -45.30 10.96
N ARG A 214 14.46 -46.50 11.55
CA ARG A 214 15.02 -47.70 10.92
C ARG A 214 14.06 -48.25 9.88
N ASN A 215 12.81 -48.46 10.25
CA ASN A 215 11.78 -49.07 9.41
C ASN A 215 11.38 -48.16 8.24
N MET A 216 11.42 -46.83 8.43
CA MET A 216 11.27 -45.84 7.35
C MET A 216 12.41 -45.92 6.33
N LYS A 217 13.66 -46.13 6.79
CA LYS A 217 14.81 -46.33 5.88
C LYS A 217 14.69 -47.66 5.15
N ASP A 218 14.33 -48.73 5.85
CA ASP A 218 14.19 -50.06 5.28
C ASP A 218 13.05 -50.11 4.24
N HIS A 219 11.92 -49.44 4.49
CA HIS A 219 10.84 -49.26 3.51
C HIS A 219 11.29 -48.45 2.29
N ALA A 220 11.96 -47.32 2.50
CA ALA A 220 12.47 -46.50 1.41
C ALA A 220 13.46 -47.28 0.54
N ILE A 221 14.35 -48.09 1.15
CA ILE A 221 15.28 -48.97 0.44
C ILE A 221 14.53 -50.07 -0.31
N ALA A 222 13.51 -50.68 0.29
CA ALA A 222 12.69 -51.70 -0.36
C ALA A 222 11.98 -51.14 -1.61
N ILE A 223 11.38 -49.96 -1.51
CA ILE A 223 10.73 -49.26 -2.62
C ILE A 223 11.74 -48.91 -3.72
N LEU A 224 12.90 -48.36 -3.35
CA LEU A 224 14.00 -48.06 -4.28
C LEU A 224 14.51 -49.31 -4.99
N SER A 225 14.54 -50.46 -4.31
CA SER A 225 14.97 -51.73 -4.90
C SER A 225 13.95 -52.30 -5.90
N GLN A 226 12.65 -52.04 -5.69
CA GLN A 226 11.58 -52.43 -6.62
C GLN A 226 11.55 -51.56 -7.87
N LEU A 227 11.85 -50.27 -7.73
CA LEU A 227 11.94 -49.31 -8.84
C LEU A 227 13.17 -49.52 -9.75
N LYS A 228 14.18 -50.27 -9.28
CA LYS A 228 15.42 -50.55 -10.03
C LYS A 228 15.35 -51.81 -10.91
N ARG A 229 14.18 -52.46 -10.96
CA ARG A 229 13.89 -53.65 -11.80
C ARG A 229 13.07 -53.24 -13.01
#